data_AF-A0A3D2T4U5-F1
#
_entry.id   AF-A0A3D2T4U5-F1
#
_cell.length_a   1.000
_cell.length_b   1.000
_cell.length_c   1.000
_cell.angle_alpha   90.00
_cell.angle_beta   90.00
_cell.angle_gamma   90.00
#
_symmetry.space_group_name_H-M   'P 1'
#
loop_
_entity.id
_entity.type
_entity.pdbx_description
1 polymer ?
#
loop_
_entity_poly.entity_id
_entity_poly.type
_entity_poly.pdbx_seq_one_letter_code
_entity_poly.pdbx_strand_id
1 'polypeptide(L)'
;NRQGNDVGTQYRSVIFHHTDGQRETALDLIRGLDRDGPWVDPIVTELAPLETFYPAEEYHDRYFERNGEQPYCQVVIAPKIAKFRKHFMNQGISPT
;
A
#
# COMPACT_ATOMS: atom_id res chain seq x y z
N ASN A 1 -10.51 -5.81 -4.51
CA ASN A 1 -11.62 -5.58 -3.55
C ASN A 1 -11.51 -6.44 -2.29
N ARG A 2 -10.29 -6.66 -1.78
CA ARG A 2 -10.01 -7.39 -0.54
C ARG A 2 -8.53 -7.18 -0.20
N GLN A 3 -8.21 -7.04 1.08
CA GLN A 3 -6.85 -7.11 1.59
C GLN A 3 -6.83 -7.96 2.86
N GLY A 4 -6.28 -9.17 2.77
CA GLY A 4 -6.39 -10.15 3.86
C GLY A 4 -7.85 -10.40 4.22
N ASN A 5 -8.21 -10.13 5.47
CA ASN A 5 -9.57 -10.32 6.00
C ASN A 5 -10.50 -9.13 5.72
N ASP A 6 -10.00 -8.00 5.23
CA ASP A 6 -10.79 -6.82 4.95
C ASP A 6 -11.39 -6.93 3.54
N VAL A 7 -12.73 -6.96 3.42
CA VAL A 7 -13.44 -7.28 2.16
C VAL A 7 -14.35 -6.14 1.74
N GLY A 8 -14.26 -5.76 0.46
CA GLY A 8 -15.04 -4.67 -0.11
C GLY A 8 -14.25 -3.83 -1.10
N THR A 9 -14.96 -3.00 -1.88
CA THR A 9 -14.36 -2.10 -2.89
C THR A 9 -13.53 -0.99 -2.25
N GLN A 10 -13.82 -0.62 -1.01
CA GLN A 10 -13.04 0.31 -0.19
C GLN A 10 -11.64 -0.22 0.15
N TYR A 11 -11.40 -1.53 -0.01
CA TYR A 11 -10.10 -2.17 0.20
C TYR A 11 -9.45 -2.63 -1.12
N ARG A 12 -9.79 -2.00 -2.26
CA ARG A 12 -9.15 -2.30 -3.54
C ARG A 12 -7.75 -1.70 -3.62
N SER A 13 -6.86 -2.35 -4.38
CA SER A 13 -5.52 -1.82 -4.67
C SER A 13 -5.64 -0.80 -5.80
N VAL A 14 -5.13 0.41 -5.57
CA VAL A 14 -5.14 1.50 -6.55
C VAL A 14 -3.95 2.43 -6.31
N ILE A 15 -3.37 2.94 -7.38
CA ILE A 15 -2.44 4.07 -7.38
C ILE A 15 -3.14 5.24 -8.06
N PHE A 16 -3.36 6.31 -7.31
CA PHE A 16 -3.87 7.56 -7.86
C PHE A 16 -2.72 8.45 -8.32
N HIS A 17 -2.67 8.78 -9.61
CA HIS A 17 -1.61 9.59 -10.21
C HIS A 17 -2.05 11.03 -10.47
N HIS A 18 -1.13 11.98 -10.32
CA HIS A 18 -1.34 13.41 -10.61
C HIS A 18 -0.82 13.79 -12.00
N THR A 19 0.13 13.02 -12.54
CA THR A 19 0.79 13.29 -13.81
C THR A 19 0.97 12.02 -14.63
N ASP A 20 1.13 12.17 -15.94
CA ASP A 20 1.42 11.05 -16.83
C ASP A 20 2.76 10.40 -16.50
N GLY A 21 3.75 11.18 -16.06
CA GLY A 21 5.04 10.63 -15.61
C GLY A 21 4.90 9.68 -14.41
N GLN A 22 4.04 10.00 -13.45
CA GLN A 22 3.72 9.09 -12.33
C GLN A 22 3.00 7.83 -12.82
N ARG A 23 2.05 7.99 -13.76
CA ARG A 23 1.33 6.88 -14.36
C ARG A 23 2.27 5.90 -15.06
N GLU A 24 3.14 6.39 -15.94
CA GLU A 24 4.09 5.54 -16.68
C GLU A 24 5.07 4.85 -15.74
N THR A 25 5.60 5.58 -14.74
CA THR A 25 6.48 4.99 -13.72
C THR A 25 5.79 3.82 -12.99
N ALA A 26 4.54 4.01 -12.57
CA ALA A 26 3.78 2.97 -11.88
C ALA A 26 3.46 1.79 -12.82
N LEU A 27 3.11 2.07 -14.07
CA LEU A 27 2.81 1.05 -15.08
C LEU A 27 4.01 0.17 -15.37
N ASP A 28 5.19 0.77 -15.58
CA ASP A 28 6.43 0.04 -15.85
C ASP A 28 6.84 -0.81 -14.65
N LEU A 29 6.68 -0.29 -13.43
CA LEU A 29 6.94 -1.05 -12.22
C LEU A 29 5.98 -2.25 -12.08
N ILE A 30 4.68 -2.06 -12.31
CA ILE A 30 3.69 -3.15 -12.27
C ILE A 30 4.06 -4.23 -13.28
N ARG A 31 4.36 -3.85 -14.53
CA ARG A 31 4.77 -4.81 -15.58
C ARG A 31 6.04 -5.57 -15.24
N GLY A 32 7.03 -4.88 -14.66
CA GLY A 32 8.26 -5.52 -14.19
C GLY A 32 8.00 -6.52 -13.08
N LEU A 33 7.17 -6.15 -12.09
CA LEU A 33 6.81 -7.00 -10.97
C LEU A 33 5.89 -8.17 -11.36
N ASP A 34 5.02 -8.01 -12.34
CA ASP A 34 4.22 -9.12 -12.89
C ASP A 34 5.08 -10.17 -13.57
N ARG A 35 6.15 -9.73 -14.23
CA ARG A 35 7.07 -10.62 -14.95
C ARG A 35 8.07 -11.30 -14.02
N ASP A 36 8.69 -10.54 -13.12
CA ASP A 36 9.87 -10.98 -12.36
C ASP A 36 9.60 -11.12 -10.85
N GLY A 37 8.42 -10.69 -10.39
CA GLY A 37 8.08 -10.66 -8.98
C GLY A 37 7.70 -12.03 -8.40
N PRO A 38 7.61 -12.14 -7.07
CA PRO A 38 7.33 -13.41 -6.39
C PRO A 38 5.86 -13.85 -6.45
N TRP A 39 4.99 -13.14 -7.17
CA TRP A 39 3.56 -13.42 -7.21
C TRP A 39 3.22 -14.43 -8.30
N VAL A 40 2.37 -15.41 -7.97
CA VAL A 40 1.86 -16.39 -8.93
C VAL A 40 0.72 -15.80 -9.76
N ASP A 41 -0.13 -15.00 -9.10
CA ASP A 41 -1.26 -14.32 -9.72
C ASP A 41 -0.87 -12.91 -10.18
N PRO A 42 -1.50 -12.40 -11.25
CA PRO A 42 -1.20 -11.06 -11.77
C PRO A 42 -1.55 -9.96 -10.77
N ILE A 43 -0.81 -8.85 -10.83
CA ILE A 43 -1.08 -7.63 -10.08
C ILE A 43 -2.33 -6.96 -10.64
N VAL A 44 -3.35 -6.87 -9.80
CA VAL A 44 -4.65 -6.25 -10.13
C VAL A 44 -4.76 -4.78 -9.69
N THR A 45 -3.62 -4.12 -9.42
CA THR A 45 -3.59 -2.72 -8.97
C THR A 45 -4.09 -1.79 -10.06
N GLU A 46 -5.12 -1.00 -9.74
CA GLU A 46 -5.68 0.01 -10.64
C GLU A 46 -4.75 1.23 -10.76
N LEU A 47 -4.62 1.79 -11.96
CA LEU A 47 -4.00 3.10 -12.21
C LEU A 47 -5.07 4.11 -12.63
N ALA A 48 -5.37 5.07 -11.75
CA ALA A 48 -6.41 6.07 -11.96
C ALA A 48 -5.87 7.48 -11.71
N PRO A 49 -6.39 8.52 -12.40
CA PRO A 49 -6.09 9.90 -12.05
C PRO A 49 -6.65 10.21 -10.65
N LEU A 50 -5.95 11.03 -9.87
CA LEU A 50 -6.52 11.58 -8.63
C LEU A 50 -7.58 12.62 -8.99
N GLU A 51 -8.86 12.32 -8.72
CA GLU A 51 -9.96 13.27 -8.93
C GLU A 51 -10.24 14.11 -7.68
N THR A 52 -10.58 13.47 -6.57
CA THR A 52 -10.91 14.14 -5.31
C THR A 52 -10.45 13.27 -4.13
N PHE A 53 -9.86 13.92 -3.14
CA PHE A 53 -9.44 13.30 -1.90
C PHE A 53 -10.18 13.94 -0.72
N TYR A 54 -10.90 13.13 0.05
CA TYR A 54 -11.54 13.54 1.29
C TYR A 54 -10.68 13.06 2.45
N PRO A 55 -10.11 13.97 3.25
CA PRO A 55 -9.43 13.59 4.48
C PRO A 55 -10.36 12.76 5.37
N ALA A 56 -9.84 11.67 5.93
CA ALA A 56 -10.53 10.92 6.97
C ALA A 56 -10.65 11.78 8.25
N GLU A 57 -11.56 11.39 9.15
CA GLU A 57 -11.72 12.05 10.43
C GLU A 57 -10.42 12.03 11.26
N GLU A 58 -10.22 13.03 12.11
CA GLU A 58 -8.98 13.23 12.87
C GLU A 58 -8.59 12.02 13.75
N TYR A 59 -9.56 11.24 14.22
CA TYR A 59 -9.29 10.04 15.00
C TYR A 59 -8.54 8.96 14.20
N HIS A 60 -8.63 8.98 12.88
CA HIS A 60 -7.88 8.08 11.99
C HIS A 60 -6.44 8.55 11.73
N ASP A 61 -6.11 9.81 12.03
CA ASP A 61 -4.76 10.31 11.84
C ASP A 61 -3.80 9.65 12.84
N ARG A 62 -2.64 9.21 12.33
CA ARG A 62 -1.60 8.48 13.09
C ARG A 62 -2.17 7.31 13.92
N TYR A 63 -3.22 6.65 13.42
CA TYR A 63 -3.98 5.65 14.19
C TYR A 63 -3.11 4.54 14.79
N PHE A 64 -2.20 3.94 13.99
CA PHE A 64 -1.32 2.87 14.48
C PHE A 64 -0.35 3.36 15.57
N GLU A 65 0.15 4.59 15.46
CA GLU A 65 1.05 5.19 16.45
C GLU A 65 0.33 5.44 17.78
N ARG A 66 -0.93 5.90 17.71
CA ARG A 66 -1.75 6.22 18.88
C ARG A 66 -2.40 4.98 19.52
N ASN A 67 -2.64 3.93 18.74
CA ASN A 67 -3.42 2.76 19.13
C ASN A 67 -2.68 1.45 18.86
N GLY A 68 -1.35 1.44 18.97
CA GLY A 68 -0.52 0.31 18.58
C GLY A 68 -0.91 -1.01 19.25
N GLU A 69 -1.36 -0.97 20.51
CA GLU A 69 -1.75 -2.15 21.29
C GLU A 69 -3.11 -2.76 20.90
N GLN A 70 -3.90 -2.07 20.04
CA GLN A 70 -5.17 -2.63 19.58
C GLN A 70 -4.93 -3.98 18.87
N PRO A 71 -5.79 -5.00 19.09
CA PRO A 71 -5.59 -6.33 18.51
C PRO A 71 -5.43 -6.31 16.98
N TYR A 72 -6.20 -5.45 16.30
CA TYR A 72 -6.08 -5.27 14.85
C TYR A 72 -4.69 -4.73 14.46
N CYS A 73 -4.17 -3.73 15.18
CA CYS A 73 -2.83 -3.18 14.96
C CYS A 73 -1.75 -4.26 15.11
N GLN A 74 -1.84 -5.06 16.17
CA GLN A 74 -0.87 -6.12 16.46
C GLN A 74 -0.89 -7.26 15.43
N VAL A 75 -2.08 -7.68 15.01
CA VAL A 75 -2.23 -8.84 14.13
C VAL A 75 -2.09 -8.48 12.65
N VAL A 76 -2.49 -7.26 12.25
CA VAL A 76 -2.59 -6.87 10.83
C VAL A 76 -1.53 -5.84 10.42
N ILE A 77 -1.28 -4.81 11.23
CA ILE A 77 -0.42 -3.68 10.83
C ILE A 77 1.05 -3.93 11.18
N ALA A 78 1.34 -4.33 12.42
CA ALA A 78 2.72 -4.52 12.90
C ALA A 78 3.53 -5.52 12.03
N PRO A 79 2.99 -6.67 11.59
CA PRO A 79 3.71 -7.58 10.71
C PRO A 79 4.03 -6.97 9.34
N LYS A 80 3.14 -6.12 8.80
CA LYS A 80 3.36 -5.43 7.52
C LYS A 80 4.50 -4.41 7.63
N ILE A 81 4.55 -3.65 8.72
CA ILE A 81 5.64 -2.70 9.01
C ILE A 81 6.96 -3.45 9.20
N ALA A 82 6.97 -4.55 9.94
CA ALA A 82 8.16 -5.38 10.13
C ALA A 82 8.68 -5.93 8.79
N LYS A 83 7.79 -6.43 7.93
CA LYS A 83 8.14 -6.90 6.58
C LYS A 83 8.73 -5.78 5.72
N PHE A 84 8.12 -4.60 5.74
CA PHE A 84 8.61 -3.42 5.01
C PHE A 84 10.02 -3.03 5.48
N ARG A 85 10.21 -2.85 6.79
CA ARG A 85 11.51 -2.51 7.39
C ARG A 85 12.59 -3.53 7.01
N LYS A 86 12.30 -4.83 7.13
CA LYS A 86 13.23 -5.90 6.76
C LYS A 86 13.64 -5.83 5.29
N HIS A 87 12.73 -5.46 4.39
CA HIS A 87 13.03 -5.39 2.96
C HIS A 87 13.89 -4.16 2.60
N PHE A 88 13.55 -2.99 3.12
CA PHE A 88 14.18 -1.73 2.69
C PHE A 88 15.39 -1.30 3.52
N MET A 89 15.45 -1.60 4.82
CA MET A 89 16.66 -1.33 5.62
C MET A 89 17.83 -2.21 5.17
N ASN A 90 17.56 -3.44 4.71
CA ASN A 90 18.58 -4.32 4.12
C ASN A 90 19.10 -3.81 2.76
N GLN A 91 18.43 -2.84 2.13
CA GLN A 91 18.85 -2.22 0.88
C GLN A 91 19.50 -0.84 1.10
N GLY A 92 19.77 -0.44 2.34
CA GLY A 92 20.38 0.85 2.66
C GLY A 92 19.46 2.06 2.42
N ILE A 93 18.17 1.81 2.15
CA ILE A 93 17.17 2.86 1.97
C ILE A 93 16.59 3.18 3.34
N SER A 94 17.02 4.29 3.93
CA SER A 94 16.44 4.80 5.17
C SER A 94 15.07 5.42 4.85
N PRO A 95 13.97 4.98 5.49
CA PRO A 95 12.71 5.70 5.41
C PRO A 95 12.89 6.99 6.22
N THR A 96 12.99 8.12 5.53
CA THR A 96 12.88 9.45 6.13
C THR A 96 11.48 9.69 6.68
#